data_AF-A0A536X9Z6-F1
#
_entry.id   AF-A0A536X9Z6-F1
#
_cell.length_a   1.000
_cell.length_b   1.000
_cell.length_c   1.000
_cell.angle_alpha   90.00
_cell.angle_beta   90.00
_cell.angle_gamma   90.00
#
_symmetry.space_group_name_H-M   'P 1'
#
loop_
_entity.id
_entity.type
_entity.pdbx_description
1 polymer ?
#
loop_
_entity_poly.entity_id
_entity_poly.type
_entity_poly.pdbx_seq_one_letter_code
_entity_poly.pdbx_strand_id
1 'polypeptide(L)'
;MAGSLSRRIAVLDSHTGGEPTRLVLEGGPDLGNGTLAHRLTIFRERHDRWRAAIVKEPRGSDVIVGALLCKPSDPGCDIGVIFFNNI
;
A
#
# COMPACT_ATOMS: atom_id res chain seq x y z
N MET A 1 30.89 -6.80 -7.46
CA MET A 1 30.33 -6.16 -6.26
C MET A 1 28.82 -6.08 -6.43
N ALA A 2 28.08 -7.06 -5.92
CA ALA A 2 26.62 -7.07 -6.00
C ALA A 2 26.08 -5.93 -5.13
N GLY A 3 25.53 -4.89 -5.74
CA GLY A 3 24.87 -3.82 -5.01
C GLY A 3 23.73 -4.40 -4.18
N SER A 4 23.67 -4.04 -2.90
CA SER A 4 22.55 -4.39 -2.02
C SER A 4 21.22 -4.00 -2.69
N LEU A 5 20.39 -5.00 -3.01
CA LEU A 5 19.06 -4.82 -3.62
C LEU A 5 18.07 -4.33 -2.56
N SER A 6 18.24 -3.08 -2.10
CA SER A 6 17.22 -2.44 -1.24
C SER A 6 15.96 -2.20 -2.07
N ARG A 7 14.87 -2.87 -1.69
CA ARG A 7 13.55 -2.71 -2.30
C ARG A 7 12.99 -1.34 -1.89
N ARG A 8 12.76 -0.45 -2.87
CA ARG A 8 12.22 0.90 -2.66
C ARG A 8 10.72 0.93 -2.89
N ILE A 9 10.01 1.70 -2.07
CA ILE A 9 8.58 1.97 -2.18
C ILE A 9 8.45 3.49 -2.32
N ALA A 10 7.85 3.95 -3.42
CA ALA A 10 7.58 5.37 -3.60
C ALA A 10 6.25 5.71 -2.93
N VAL A 11 6.26 6.72 -2.05
CA VAL A 11 5.08 7.12 -1.29
C VAL A 11 4.84 8.62 -1.38
N LEU A 12 3.57 9.02 -1.29
CA LEU A 12 3.12 10.39 -1.10
C LEU A 12 2.37 10.44 0.23
N ASP A 13 2.90 11.22 1.18
CA ASP A 13 2.27 11.41 2.49
C ASP A 13 1.43 12.69 2.47
N SER A 14 0.26 12.61 3.10
CA SER A 14 -0.67 13.73 3.28
C SER A 14 -1.38 13.61 4.63
N HIS A 15 -2.16 14.62 5.00
CA HIS A 15 -3.11 14.50 6.11
C HIS A 15 -4.45 15.15 5.75
N THR A 16 -5.53 14.59 6.30
CA THR A 16 -6.88 15.15 6.20
C THR A 16 -7.36 15.46 7.61
N GLY A 17 -7.48 16.74 7.96
CA GLY A 17 -7.87 17.13 9.33
C GLY A 17 -6.88 16.72 10.42
N GLY A 18 -5.65 16.35 10.05
CA GLY A 18 -4.60 15.87 10.96
C GLY A 18 -4.40 14.36 10.93
N GLU A 19 -5.34 13.60 10.35
CA GLU A 19 -5.20 12.16 10.18
C GLU A 19 -4.27 11.84 8.99
N PRO A 20 -3.13 11.15 9.21
CA PRO A 20 -2.13 10.93 8.18
C PRO A 20 -2.52 9.79 7.22
N THR A 21 -2.37 10.04 5.92
CA THR A 21 -2.52 9.03 4.87
C THR A 21 -1.24 8.91 4.06
N ARG A 22 -0.71 7.68 3.96
CA ARG A 22 0.45 7.32 3.13
C ARG A 22 0.00 6.59 1.87
N LEU A 23 0.02 7.29 0.73
CA LEU A 23 -0.30 6.70 -0.57
C LEU A 23 0.95 6.04 -1.18
N VAL A 24 0.91 4.74 -1.39
CA VAL A 24 1.92 3.99 -2.15
C VAL A 24 1.67 4.19 -3.63
N LEU A 25 2.59 4.89 -4.30
CA LEU A 25 2.54 5.17 -5.73
C LEU A 25 3.14 4.03 -6.54
N GLU A 26 4.31 3.53 -6.12
CA GLU A 26 5.07 2.52 -6.85
C GLU A 26 5.83 1.58 -5.92
N GLY A 27 6.19 0.43 -6.48
CA GLY A 27 7.05 -0.53 -5.80
C GLY A 27 6.32 -1.41 -4.80
N GLY A 28 4.99 -1.46 -4.79
CA GLY A 28 4.19 -2.43 -3.99
C GLY A 28 4.25 -3.87 -4.52
N PRO A 29 3.60 -4.84 -3.84
CA PRO A 29 3.51 -6.22 -4.32
C PRO A 29 2.60 -6.33 -5.55
N ASP A 30 2.86 -7.34 -6.39
CA ASP A 30 1.91 -7.75 -7.42
C ASP A 30 0.73 -8.49 -6.77
N LEU A 31 -0.48 -8.01 -7.01
CA LEU A 31 -1.73 -8.56 -6.50
C LEU A 31 -2.57 -9.24 -7.60
N GLY A 32 -2.04 -9.31 -8.83
CA GLY A 32 -2.76 -9.79 -10.01
C GLY A 32 -3.82 -8.80 -10.51
N ASN A 33 -4.66 -9.29 -11.43
CA ASN A 33 -5.62 -8.46 -12.17
C ASN A 33 -7.08 -8.61 -11.72
N GLY A 34 -7.36 -9.36 -10.64
CA GLY A 34 -8.72 -9.59 -10.13
C GLY A 34 -9.40 -8.32 -9.59
N THR A 35 -10.61 -8.47 -9.05
CA THR A 35 -11.32 -7.38 -8.36
C THR A 35 -10.51 -6.85 -7.18
N LEU A 36 -10.75 -5.60 -6.74
CA LEU A 36 -10.09 -5.05 -5.55
C LEU A 36 -10.28 -5.92 -4.30
N ALA A 37 -11.45 -6.56 -4.14
CA ALA A 37 -11.69 -7.49 -3.04
C ALA A 37 -10.76 -8.71 -3.09
N HIS A 38 -10.55 -9.31 -4.27
CA HIS A 38 -9.62 -10.43 -4.41
C HIS A 38 -8.16 -9.97 -4.17
N ARG A 39 -7.79 -8.80 -4.68
CA ARG A 39 -6.45 -8.21 -4.44
C ARG A 39 -6.21 -7.91 -2.96
N LEU A 40 -7.22 -7.43 -2.23
CA LEU A 40 -7.16 -7.23 -0.78
C LEU A 40 -6.91 -8.56 -0.05
N THR A 41 -7.61 -9.63 -0.43
CA THR A 41 -7.37 -10.97 0.14
C THR A 41 -5.92 -11.42 -0.08
N ILE A 42 -5.39 -11.27 -1.31
CA ILE A 42 -4.00 -11.60 -1.63
C ILE A 42 -3.03 -10.73 -0.81
N PHE A 43 -3.29 -9.43 -0.72
CA PHE A 43 -2.46 -8.49 0.02
C PHE A 43 -2.36 -8.90 1.50
N ARG A 44 -3.50 -9.21 2.12
CA ARG A 44 -3.60 -9.65 3.51
C ARG A 44 -2.91 -11.00 3.75
N GLU A 45 -3.18 -11.99 2.91
CA GLU A 45 -2.76 -13.38 3.17
C GLU A 45 -1.31 -13.66 2.75
N ARG A 46 -0.79 -12.93 1.74
CA ARG A 46 0.52 -13.23 1.14
C ARG A 46 1.53 -12.10 1.27
N HIS A 47 1.08 -10.89 1.61
CA HIS A 47 1.91 -9.69 1.53
C HIS A 47 1.84 -8.80 2.77
N ASP A 48 1.45 -9.33 3.93
CA ASP A 48 1.39 -8.56 5.19
C ASP A 48 2.71 -7.85 5.55
N ARG A 49 3.87 -8.43 5.19
CA ARG A 49 5.17 -7.77 5.36
C ARG A 49 5.27 -6.38 4.73
N TRP A 50 4.54 -6.15 3.64
CA TRP A 50 4.49 -4.86 2.96
C TRP A 50 3.68 -3.87 3.77
N ARG A 51 2.46 -4.26 4.16
CA ARG A 51 1.60 -3.47 5.04
C ARG A 51 2.38 -3.02 6.27
N ALA A 52 2.97 -3.98 6.99
CA ALA A 52 3.77 -3.72 8.18
C ALA A 52 4.93 -2.74 7.90
N ALA A 53 5.72 -2.96 6.83
CA ALA A 53 6.83 -2.08 6.50
C ALA A 53 6.42 -0.64 6.14
N ILE A 54 5.18 -0.43 5.68
CA ILE A 54 4.67 0.87 5.23
C ILE A 54 4.09 1.69 6.39
N VAL A 55 3.38 1.05 7.32
CA VAL A 55 2.60 1.75 8.37
C VAL A 55 3.12 1.55 9.80
N LYS A 56 3.88 0.47 10.09
CA LYS A 56 4.45 0.27 11.42
C LYS A 56 5.77 1.02 11.59
N GLU A 57 6.16 1.23 12.84
CA GLU A 57 7.50 1.70 13.18
C GLU A 57 8.57 0.79 12.55
N PRO A 58 9.73 1.36 12.12
CA PRO A 58 10.18 2.74 12.32
C PRO A 58 9.75 3.72 11.22
N ARG A 59 8.99 3.28 10.21
CA ARG A 59 8.65 4.12 9.04
C ARG A 59 7.30 4.79 9.17
N GLY A 60 6.39 4.18 9.94
CA GLY A 60 5.13 4.77 10.32
C GLY A 60 4.93 4.79 11.82
N SER A 61 3.68 4.73 12.23
CA SER A 61 3.20 4.83 13.61
C SER A 61 1.78 4.26 13.68
N ASP A 62 1.24 4.11 14.89
CA ASP A 62 -0.10 3.57 15.07
C ASP A 62 -1.23 4.37 14.40
N VAL A 63 -0.98 5.64 14.09
CA VAL A 63 -1.95 6.52 13.41
C VAL A 63 -1.88 6.50 11.87
N ILE A 64 -0.88 5.86 11.26
CA ILE A 64 -0.78 5.89 9.78
C ILE A 64 -1.83 4.98 9.14
N VAL A 65 -2.66 5.56 8.28
CA VAL A 65 -3.43 4.84 7.28
C VAL A 65 -2.64 4.77 5.98
N GLY A 66 -2.34 3.55 5.53
CA GLY A 66 -1.78 3.29 4.21
C GLY A 66 -2.87 3.19 3.14
N ALA A 67 -2.55 3.63 1.94
CA ALA A 67 -3.37 3.49 0.74
C ALA A 67 -2.50 2.93 -0.39
N LEU A 68 -2.86 1.78 -0.94
CA LEU A 68 -2.14 1.18 -2.08
C LEU A 68 -2.86 1.55 -3.38
N LEU A 69 -2.20 2.36 -4.22
CA LEU A 69 -2.72 2.71 -5.54
C LEU A 69 -2.76 1.45 -6.42
N CYS A 70 -3.92 1.20 -7.01
CA CYS A 70 -4.17 0.04 -7.86
C CYS A 70 -4.77 0.50 -9.18
N LYS A 71 -4.54 -0.28 -10.25
CA LYS A 71 -5.35 -0.15 -11.46
C LYS A 71 -6.82 -0.43 -11.12
N PRO A 72 -7.77 0.39 -11.58
CA PRO A 72 -9.18 0.18 -11.32
C PRO A 72 -9.63 -1.17 -11.93
N SER A 73 -10.52 -1.89 -11.23
CA SER A 73 -11.14 -3.10 -11.78
C SER A 73 -12.43 -2.80 -12.56
N ASP A 74 -13.02 -1.63 -12.32
CA ASP A 74 -14.17 -1.10 -13.06
C ASP A 74 -13.67 -0.04 -14.06
N PRO A 75 -13.96 -0.17 -15.38
CA PRO A 75 -13.51 0.80 -16.38
C PRO A 75 -14.11 2.20 -16.22
N GLY A 76 -15.17 2.37 -15.42
CA GLY A 76 -15.74 3.68 -15.10
C GLY A 76 -15.03 4.42 -13.97
N CYS A 77 -14.05 3.80 -13.30
CA CYS A 77 -13.26 4.44 -12.23
C CYS A 77 -11.90 4.87 -12.74
N ASP A 78 -11.41 6.03 -12.28
CA ASP A 78 -10.06 6.51 -12.61
C ASP A 78 -8.97 5.68 -11.91
N ILE A 79 -9.21 5.30 -10.65
CA ILE A 79 -8.25 4.56 -9.81
C ILE A 79 -8.95 3.53 -8.93
N GLY A 80 -8.18 2.51 -8.51
CA GLY A 80 -8.54 1.64 -7.40
C GLY A 80 -7.62 1.91 -6.20
N VAL A 81 -8.14 1.71 -4.99
CA VAL A 81 -7.35 1.87 -3.77
C VAL A 81 -7.65 0.76 -2.77
N ILE A 82 -6.61 0.26 -2.11
CA ILE A 82 -6.73 -0.63 -0.96
C ILE A 82 -6.20 0.12 0.27
N PHE A 83 -7.07 0.38 1.25
CA PHE A 83 -6.67 0.96 2.53
C PHE A 83 -6.22 -0.10 3.52
N PHE A 84 -5.26 0.26 4.39
CA PHE A 84 -4.73 -0.60 5.45
C PHE A 84 -4.12 0.24 6.58
N ASN A 85 -3.92 -0.33 7.75
CA ASN A 85 -3.30 0.34 8.90
C ASN A 85 -2.39 -0.66 9.65
N ASN A 86 -2.09 -0.38 10.92
CA ASN A 86 -1.16 -1.15 11.75
C ASN A 86 -1.68 -2.52 12.24
N ILE A 87 -2.97 -2.85 12.08
CA ILE A 87 -3.52 -4.18 12.41
C ILE A 87 -3.51 -5.12 11.20
#